data_AF-A0A527ZDV2-F1
#
_entry.id   AF-A0A527ZDV2-F1
#
_cell.length_a   1.000
_cell.length_b   1.000
_cell.length_c   1.000
_cell.angle_alpha   90.00
_cell.angle_beta   90.00
_cell.angle_gamma   90.00
#
_symmetry.space_group_name_H-M   'P 1'
#
loop_
_entity.id
_entity.type
_entity.pdbx_description
1 polymer ?
#
loop_
_entity_poly.entity_id
_entity_poly.type
_entity_poly.pdbx_seq_one_letter_code
_entity_poly.pdbx_strand_id
1 'polypeptide(L)'
;MFKASRKRDALSLRFEDLIQSPDAFVRSLYDALGIAAAEDGKIRFKVKSFGTARKANADAATGEKLRIKLDEASDYIAPDVNTRAVARLDGSARQRIWEGTRATAELFDYGGDNF
;
A
#
# COMPACT_ATOMS: atom_id res chain seq x y z
N MET A 1 -5.05 -8.89 7.63
CA MET A 1 -6.02 -9.99 7.34
C MET A 1 -7.10 -9.40 6.45
N PHE A 2 -7.29 -9.92 5.23
CA PHE A 2 -8.19 -9.28 4.27
C PHE A 2 -9.64 -9.24 4.76
N LYS A 3 -10.30 -8.09 4.58
CA LYS A 3 -11.76 -8.07 4.56
C LYS A 3 -12.19 -8.55 3.16
N ALA A 4 -12.63 -9.80 3.08
CA ALA A 4 -13.34 -10.27 1.90
C ALA A 4 -14.56 -9.36 1.67
N SER A 5 -14.58 -8.65 0.55
CA SER A 5 -15.76 -7.90 0.13
C SER A 5 -16.91 -8.89 -0.08
N ARG A 6 -18.13 -8.52 0.32
CA ARG A 6 -19.34 -9.35 0.11
C ARG A 6 -19.66 -9.63 -1.37
N LYS A 7 -18.88 -9.09 -2.32
CA LYS A 7 -18.88 -9.47 -3.74
C LYS A 7 -17.71 -10.42 -4.01
N ARG A 8 -18.01 -11.64 -4.46
CA ARG A 8 -17.08 -12.78 -4.61
C ARG A 8 -15.89 -12.57 -5.55
N ASP A 9 -15.83 -11.44 -6.29
CA ASP A 9 -14.82 -11.20 -7.34
C ASP A 9 -13.86 -10.03 -7.03
N ALA A 10 -13.79 -9.55 -5.78
CA ALA A 10 -12.92 -8.43 -5.43
C ALA A 10 -12.17 -8.64 -4.11
N LEU A 11 -10.87 -8.28 -4.11
CA LEU A 11 -10.04 -8.22 -2.92
C LEU A 11 -9.92 -6.77 -2.44
N SER A 12 -10.20 -6.54 -1.15
CA SER A 12 -9.91 -5.26 -0.49
C SER A 12 -8.55 -5.35 0.18
N LEU A 13 -7.61 -4.51 -0.25
CA LEU A 13 -6.24 -4.48 0.23
C LEU A 13 -5.97 -3.13 0.89
N ARG A 14 -5.40 -3.15 2.10
CA ARG A 14 -4.93 -1.95 2.78
C ARG A 14 -3.46 -1.74 2.50
N PHE A 15 -3.08 -0.52 2.17
CA PHE A 15 -1.68 -0.17 1.95
C PHE A 15 -0.89 -0.22 3.26
N GLU A 16 -1.52 0.07 4.38
CA GLU A 16 -0.94 0.01 5.72
C GLU A 16 -0.49 -1.40 6.09
N ASP A 17 -1.28 -2.42 5.71
CA ASP A 17 -0.95 -3.84 5.95
C ASP A 17 0.34 -4.24 5.19
N LEU A 18 0.53 -3.72 3.97
CA LEU A 18 1.74 -3.92 3.18
C LEU A 18 2.96 -3.29 3.85
N ILE A 19 2.82 -2.11 4.46
CA ILE A 19 3.93 -1.44 5.16
C ILE A 19 4.29 -2.19 6.44
N GLN A 20 3.28 -2.61 7.22
CA GLN A 20 3.50 -3.22 8.53
C GLN A 20 4.09 -4.63 8.45
N SER A 21 3.65 -5.43 7.48
CA SER A 21 4.13 -6.81 7.31
C SER A 21 4.11 -7.21 5.83
N PRO A 22 5.10 -6.75 5.04
CA PRO A 22 5.11 -6.96 3.59
C PRO A 22 5.06 -8.43 3.18
N ASP A 23 5.73 -9.29 3.95
CA ASP A 23 5.82 -10.72 3.72
C ASP A 23 4.47 -11.41 3.90
N ALA A 24 3.80 -11.16 5.03
CA ALA A 24 2.48 -11.69 5.33
C ALA A 24 1.44 -11.16 4.35
N PHE A 25 1.53 -9.87 3.98
CA PHE A 25 0.65 -9.25 3.00
C PHE A 25 0.75 -9.93 1.63
N VAL A 26 1.97 -10.12 1.10
CA VAL A 26 2.18 -10.74 -0.21
C VAL A 26 1.77 -12.20 -0.21
N ARG A 27 2.15 -12.98 0.80
CA ARG A 27 1.78 -14.41 0.91
C ARG A 27 0.26 -14.57 0.87
N SER A 28 -0.42 -13.82 1.73
CA SER A 28 -1.88 -13.89 1.79
C SER A 28 -2.52 -13.45 0.46
N LEU A 29 -1.97 -12.45 -0.23
CA LEU A 29 -2.47 -12.03 -1.55
C LEU A 29 -2.29 -13.12 -2.61
N TYR A 30 -1.14 -13.79 -2.62
CA TYR A 30 -0.86 -14.90 -3.52
C TYR A 30 -1.82 -16.07 -3.27
N ASP A 31 -2.04 -16.41 -2.00
CA ASP A 31 -2.99 -17.45 -1.59
C ASP A 31 -4.42 -17.11 -2.06
N ALA A 32 -4.85 -15.86 -1.86
CA ALA A 32 -6.17 -15.39 -2.27
C ALA A 32 -6.37 -15.40 -3.79
N LEU A 33 -5.30 -15.20 -4.57
CA LEU A 33 -5.30 -15.24 -6.03
C LEU A 33 -5.00 -16.62 -6.62
N GLY A 34 -4.65 -17.62 -5.80
CA GLY A 34 -4.20 -18.93 -6.26
C GLY A 34 -2.87 -18.89 -7.03
N ILE A 35 -2.02 -17.90 -6.76
CA ILE A 35 -0.71 -17.74 -7.42
C ILE A 35 0.33 -18.52 -6.63
N ALA A 36 1.01 -19.46 -7.28
CA ALA A 36 2.12 -20.18 -6.68
C ALA A 36 3.31 -19.24 -6.41
N ALA A 37 3.97 -19.43 -5.26
CA ALA A 37 5.23 -18.76 -4.98
C ALA A 37 6.31 -19.17 -6.00
N ALA A 38 7.22 -18.25 -6.34
CA ALA A 38 8.34 -18.59 -7.19
C ALA A 38 9.28 -19.57 -6.48
N GLU A 39 9.84 -20.53 -7.21
CA GLU A 39 10.75 -21.56 -6.67
C GLU A 39 11.99 -20.97 -6.00
N ASP A 40 12.49 -19.84 -6.51
CA ASP A 40 13.63 -19.12 -5.94
C ASP A 40 13.28 -18.28 -4.72
N GLY A 41 12.01 -18.29 -4.29
CA GLY A 41 11.49 -17.50 -3.17
C GLY A 41 11.49 -15.99 -3.43
N LYS A 42 11.75 -15.55 -4.66
CA LYS A 42 11.88 -14.12 -5.00
C LYS A 42 10.63 -13.59 -5.67
N ILE A 43 10.27 -12.38 -5.27
CA ILE A 43 9.16 -11.62 -5.87
C ILE A 43 9.70 -10.41 -6.61
N ARG A 44 8.99 -10.00 -7.66
CA ARG A 44 9.29 -8.79 -8.41
C ARG A 44 8.46 -7.62 -7.88
N PHE A 45 9.12 -6.63 -7.32
CA PHE A 45 8.50 -5.36 -6.94
C PHE A 45 8.78 -4.29 -7.99
N LYS A 46 7.77 -3.52 -8.37
CA LYS A 46 7.98 -2.28 -9.13
C LYS A 46 8.40 -1.19 -8.14
N VAL A 47 9.55 -0.56 -8.39
CA VAL A 47 9.99 0.58 -7.59
C VAL A 47 9.18 1.81 -8.00
N LYS A 48 8.58 2.47 -7.02
CA LYS A 48 7.86 3.72 -7.21
C LYS A 48 8.40 4.75 -6.23
N SER A 49 9.07 5.76 -6.77
CA SER A 49 9.52 6.90 -5.98
C SER A 49 8.33 7.69 -5.44
N PHE A 50 8.45 8.11 -4.17
CA PHE A 50 7.42 8.86 -3.47
C PHE A 50 7.85 10.31 -3.23
N GLY A 51 6.90 11.25 -3.30
CA GLY A 51 7.14 12.66 -3.00
C GLY A 51 7.98 13.40 -4.02
N THR A 52 8.86 14.29 -3.53
CA THR A 52 9.73 15.16 -4.35
C THR A 52 10.76 14.38 -5.18
N ALA A 53 11.06 13.14 -4.79
CA ALA A 53 11.90 12.22 -5.57
C ALA A 53 11.19 11.61 -6.78
N ARG A 54 9.88 11.86 -6.95
CA ARG A 54 9.09 11.31 -8.06
C ARG A 54 9.47 11.96 -9.39
N LYS A 55 10.35 11.29 -10.14
CA LYS A 55 10.70 11.64 -11.52
C LYS A 55 9.72 10.95 -12.48
N ALA A 56 8.55 11.56 -12.68
CA ALA A 56 7.48 11.13 -13.60
C ALA A 56 6.83 9.75 -13.33
N ASN A 57 5.64 9.54 -13.93
CA ASN A 57 4.94 8.26 -13.93
C ASN A 57 5.57 7.32 -14.96
N ALA A 58 6.66 6.65 -14.61
CA ALA A 58 7.14 5.54 -15.43
C ALA A 58 6.04 4.45 -15.50
N ASP A 59 5.74 3.99 -16.70
CA ASP A 59 4.74 2.94 -16.98
C ASP A 59 5.03 1.67 -16.14
N ALA A 60 4.01 0.87 -15.84
CA ALA A 60 4.18 -0.48 -15.29
C ALA A 60 5.14 -1.33 -16.13
N ALA A 61 5.16 -1.15 -17.45
CA ALA A 61 6.07 -1.83 -18.36
C ALA A 61 7.54 -1.39 -18.19
N THR A 62 7.79 -0.08 -18.10
CA THR A 62 9.13 0.52 -18.23
C THR A 62 9.78 0.96 -16.91
N GLY A 63 9.03 0.99 -15.81
CA GLY A 63 9.58 1.34 -14.51
C GLY A 63 10.61 0.33 -14.00
N GLU A 64 11.51 0.82 -13.13
CA GLU A 64 12.48 -0.02 -12.42
C GLU A 64 11.78 -1.12 -11.63
N LYS A 65 12.34 -2.33 -11.68
CA LYS A 65 11.82 -3.53 -11.00
C LYS A 65 12.94 -4.18 -10.22
N LEU A 66 12.70 -4.42 -8.93
CA LEU A 66 13.58 -5.18 -8.06
C LEU A 66 13.09 -6.62 -7.97
N ARG A 67 14.02 -7.57 -7.94
CA ARG A 67 13.73 -8.99 -7.66
C ARG A 67 14.47 -9.38 -6.39
N ILE A 68 13.72 -9.46 -5.29
CA ILE A 68 14.26 -9.64 -3.93
C ILE A 68 13.56 -10.82 -3.28
N LYS A 69 14.17 -11.37 -2.22
CA LYS A 69 13.45 -12.34 -1.39
C LYS A 69 12.36 -11.63 -0.59
N LEU A 70 11.32 -12.37 -0.22
CA LEU A 70 10.17 -11.77 0.44
C LEU A 70 10.47 -11.30 1.88
N ASP A 71 11.39 -11.96 2.57
CA ASP A 71 11.89 -11.57 3.90
C ASP A 71 12.74 -10.28 3.85
N GLU A 72 13.30 -9.92 2.69
CA GLU A 72 14.03 -8.67 2.47
C GLU A 72 13.09 -7.49 2.13
N ALA A 73 11.79 -7.73 1.92
CA ALA A 73 10.88 -6.70 1.39
C ALA A 73 10.73 -5.46 2.29
N SER A 74 10.87 -5.60 3.61
CA SER A 74 10.84 -4.49 4.55
C SER A 74 11.97 -3.48 4.31
N ASP A 75 13.11 -3.93 3.81
CA ASP A 75 14.29 -3.07 3.58
C ASP A 75 14.10 -2.12 2.40
N TYR A 76 13.11 -2.42 1.54
CA TYR A 76 12.81 -1.67 0.32
C TYR A 76 11.50 -0.87 0.40
N ILE A 77 10.73 -1.02 1.48
CA ILE A 77 9.48 -0.30 1.70
C ILE A 77 9.68 0.70 2.83
N ALA A 78 9.58 1.99 2.52
CA ALA A 78 9.73 3.04 3.52
C ALA A 78 8.58 2.97 4.55
N PRO A 79 8.86 2.64 5.83
CA PRO A 79 7.82 2.46 6.84
C PRO A 79 7.13 3.78 7.22
N ASP A 80 7.78 4.90 6.93
CA ASP A 80 7.32 6.25 7.23
C ASP A 80 6.58 6.93 6.07
N VAL A 81 6.32 6.21 4.96
CA VAL A 81 5.77 6.80 3.74
C VAL A 81 4.43 7.52 3.98
N ASN A 82 3.56 6.95 4.82
CA ASN A 82 2.28 7.54 5.20
C ASN A 82 2.49 8.75 6.13
N THR A 83 3.35 8.64 7.14
CA THR A 83 3.65 9.74 8.07
C THR A 83 4.27 10.93 7.34
N ARG A 84 5.17 10.68 6.37
CA ARG A 84 5.76 11.70 5.49
C ARG A 84 4.76 12.33 4.54
N ALA A 85 3.69 11.63 4.16
CA ALA A 85 2.61 12.20 3.38
C ALA A 85 1.82 13.22 4.22
N VAL A 86 1.44 12.84 5.44
CA VAL A 86 0.70 13.69 6.38
C VAL A 86 1.52 14.89 6.84
N ALA A 87 2.82 14.71 7.09
CA ALA A 87 3.72 15.77 7.55
C ALA A 87 3.85 16.95 6.55
N ARG A 88 3.47 16.78 5.28
CA ARG A 88 3.44 17.87 4.28
C ARG A 88 2.24 18.79 4.42
N LEU A 89 1.23 18.38 5.18
CA LEU A 89 0.02 19.14 5.41
C LEU A 89 0.16 19.90 6.73
N ASP A 90 -0.09 21.21 6.70
CA ASP A 90 -0.31 21.97 7.92
C ASP A 90 -1.65 21.57 8.58
N GLY A 91 -1.85 21.99 9.84
CA GLY A 91 -3.06 21.65 10.59
C GLY A 91 -4.36 22.08 9.92
N SER A 92 -4.36 23.24 9.25
CA SER A 92 -5.54 23.75 8.53
C SER A 92 -5.88 22.91 7.30
N ALA A 93 -4.86 22.41 6.60
CA ALA A 93 -5.01 21.55 5.44
C ALA A 93 -5.54 20.17 5.84
N ARG A 94 -5.02 19.61 6.95
CA ARG A 94 -5.53 18.33 7.50
C ARG A 94 -6.99 18.46 7.90
N GLN A 95 -7.35 19.52 8.63
CA GLN A 95 -8.73 19.76 9.04
C GLN A 95 -9.67 19.87 7.84
N ARG A 96 -9.31 20.68 6.82
CA ARG A 96 -10.13 20.83 5.61
C ARG A 96 -10.32 19.53 4.84
N ILE A 97 -9.26 18.71 4.73
CA ILE A 97 -9.36 17.40 4.08
C ILE A 97 -10.30 16.50 4.88
N TRP A 98 -10.17 16.48 6.21
CA TRP A 98 -11.01 15.66 7.06
C TRP A 98 -12.49 16.06 6.98
N GLU A 99 -12.80 17.36 7.12
CA GLU A 99 -14.16 17.88 6.98
C GLU A 99 -14.79 17.50 5.63
N GLY A 100 -13.99 17.54 4.54
CA GLY A 100 -14.45 17.16 3.21
C GLY A 100 -14.59 15.66 2.96
N THR A 101 -13.94 14.80 3.76
CA THR A 101 -13.85 13.35 3.50
C THR A 101 -14.46 12.46 4.57
N ARG A 102 -14.73 12.97 5.78
CA ARG A 102 -15.21 12.19 6.93
C ARG A 102 -16.43 11.34 6.61
N ALA A 103 -17.47 11.94 6.04
CA ALA A 103 -18.73 11.23 5.75
C ALA A 103 -18.50 10.03 4.80
N THR A 104 -17.59 10.19 3.84
CA THR A 104 -17.19 9.11 2.93
C THR A 104 -16.37 8.05 3.65
N ALA A 105 -15.41 8.44 4.50
CA ALA A 105 -14.60 7.51 5.28
C ALA A 105 -15.47 6.66 6.23
N GLU A 106 -16.45 7.27 6.89
CA GLU A 106 -17.44 6.60 7.74
C GLU A 106 -18.34 5.64 6.92
N LEU A 107 -18.82 6.08 5.75
CA LEU A 107 -19.66 5.25 4.87
C LEU A 107 -18.95 3.97 4.41
N PHE A 108 -17.65 4.03 4.15
CA PHE A 108 -16.86 2.90 3.65
C PHE A 108 -16.04 2.17 4.73
N ASP A 109 -16.18 2.54 6.01
CA ASP A 109 -15.46 1.91 7.13
C ASP A 109 -13.92 1.93 6.92
N TYR A 110 -13.39 3.05 6.41
CA TYR A 110 -11.96 3.24 6.14
C TYR A 110 -11.13 3.70 7.36
N GLY A 111 -11.74 3.74 8.55
CA GLY A 111 -11.14 4.25 9.78
C GLY A 111 -11.51 5.72 10.03
N GLY A 112 -11.98 6.02 11.24
CA GLY A 112 -12.61 7.29 11.61
C GLY A 112 -11.75 8.24 12.44
N ASP A 113 -10.47 7.92 12.65
CA ASP A 113 -9.64 8.71 13.55
C ASP A 113 -8.93 9.83 12.77
N ASN A 114 -9.02 11.06 13.29
CA ASN A 114 -8.46 12.28 12.70
C ASN A 114 -7.00 12.08 12.23
N PHE A 115 -6.71 12.56 11.01
CA PHE A 115 -5.35 12.74 10.49
C PHE A 115 -4.48 13.68 11.32
#